data_AF-A0A1G3HHH3-F1
#
_entry.id   AF-A0A1G3HHH3-F1
#
_cell.length_a   1.000
_cell.length_b   1.000
_cell.length_c   1.000
_cell.angle_alpha   90.00
_cell.angle_beta   90.00
_cell.angle_gamma   90.00
#
_symmetry.space_group_name_H-M   'P 1'
#
loop_
_entity.id
_entity.type
_entity.pdbx_description
1 polymer ?
#
loop_
_entity_poly.entity_id
_entity_poly.type
_entity_poly.pdbx_seq_one_letter_code
_entity_poly.pdbx_strand_id
1 'polypeptide(L)'
;AVIAAEDDKFIDHEGFDWEGIQKAIEKNQKKGKVVAGGSTISQQLAKNLLLSPTKSVLRKGEEAIITVWIELLWDKRRILEVYLNVVEWGDGVFGAEAAARRYYSVSAAQLGAEQAARLAVMLPAPRRYERNPYSAYMNGRTGLILSRMAGAEVP
;
A
#
# COMPACT_ATOMS: atom_id res chain seq x y z
N ALA A 1 5.93 -5.53 -6.22
CA ALA A 1 6.02 -4.05 -6.16
C ALA A 1 5.27 -3.48 -4.96
N VAL A 2 3.96 -3.71 -4.85
CA VAL A 2 3.13 -3.19 -3.74
C VAL A 2 3.61 -3.68 -2.38
N ILE A 3 3.84 -4.98 -2.20
CA ILE A 3 4.41 -5.55 -0.95
C ILE A 3 5.70 -4.80 -0.56
N ALA A 4 6.68 -4.73 -1.47
CA ALA A 4 7.93 -3.99 -1.23
C ALA A 4 7.77 -2.49 -0.90
N ALA A 5 6.65 -1.87 -1.28
CA ALA A 5 6.40 -0.43 -1.11
C ALA A 5 5.58 -0.11 0.14
N GLU A 6 4.56 -0.91 0.43
CA GLU A 6 3.57 -0.68 1.48
C GLU A 6 3.83 -1.54 2.72
N ASP A 7 4.33 -2.77 2.55
CA ASP A 7 4.35 -3.79 3.60
C ASP A 7 5.32 -4.93 3.25
N ASP A 8 6.62 -4.73 3.51
CA ASP A 8 7.69 -5.64 3.08
C ASP A 8 7.66 -6.99 3.80
N LYS A 9 6.96 -7.07 4.94
CA LYS A 9 6.76 -8.28 5.75
C LYS A 9 5.34 -8.83 5.66
N PHE A 10 4.59 -8.48 4.62
CA PHE A 10 3.18 -8.81 4.49
C PHE A 10 2.83 -10.29 4.76
N ILE A 11 3.71 -11.19 4.30
CA ILE A 11 3.56 -12.64 4.46
C ILE A 11 3.90 -13.14 5.88
N ASP A 12 4.70 -12.39 6.64
CA ASP A 12 5.26 -12.83 7.92
C ASP A 12 4.36 -12.51 9.12
N HIS A 13 3.39 -11.62 8.95
CA HIS A 13 2.53 -11.15 10.04
C HIS A 13 1.05 -11.49 9.80
N GLU A 14 0.23 -11.47 10.84
CA GLU A 14 -1.22 -11.71 10.78
C GLU A 14 -1.98 -10.38 10.89
N GLY A 15 -1.81 -9.51 9.90
CA GLY A 15 -2.44 -8.18 9.84
C GLY A 15 -1.71 -7.03 10.51
N PHE A 16 -0.75 -7.27 11.41
CA PHE A 16 -0.02 -6.21 12.11
C PHE A 16 1.49 -6.47 12.12
N ASP A 17 2.27 -5.56 11.51
CA ASP A 17 3.71 -5.50 11.69
C ASP A 17 4.06 -4.68 12.94
N TRP A 18 4.16 -5.36 14.08
CA TRP A 18 4.49 -4.72 15.37
C TRP A 18 5.86 -4.04 15.35
N GLU A 19 6.85 -4.63 14.68
CA GLU A 19 8.18 -4.05 14.57
C GLU A 19 8.16 -2.80 13.68
N GLY A 20 7.45 -2.84 12.56
CA GLY A 20 7.22 -1.68 11.69
C GLY A 20 6.47 -0.56 12.38
N ILE A 21 5.44 -0.88 13.17
CA ILE A 21 4.71 0.09 14.00
C ILE A 21 5.66 0.77 14.99
N GLN A 22 6.46 0.00 15.72
CA GLN A 22 7.43 0.56 16.68
C GLN A 22 8.45 1.47 15.98
N LYS A 23 9.03 1.01 14.87
CA LYS A 23 9.97 1.80 14.05
C LYS A 23 9.35 3.10 13.54
N ALA A 24 8.09 3.06 13.12
CA ALA A 24 7.36 4.25 12.68
C ALA A 24 7.15 5.23 13.83
N ILE A 25 6.79 4.75 15.03
CA ILE A 25 6.62 5.57 16.25
C ILE A 25 7.95 6.25 16.61
N GLU A 26 9.04 5.50 16.72
CA GLU A 26 10.37 6.04 17.06
C GLU A 26 10.82 7.11 16.06
N LYS A 27 10.60 6.87 14.75
CA LYS A 27 10.93 7.83 13.70
C LYS A 27 10.09 9.11 13.79
N ASN A 28 8.80 8.98 14.10
CA ASN A 28 7.90 10.12 14.26
C ASN A 28 8.26 10.95 15.51
N GLN A 29 8.60 10.29 16.63
CA GLN A 29 9.09 10.95 17.84
C GLN A 29 10.39 11.72 17.58
N LYS A 30 11.39 11.09 16.95
CA LYS A 30 12.66 11.75 16.57
C LYS A 30 12.47 12.95 15.65
N LYS A 31 11.42 12.97 14.82
CA LYS A 31 11.11 14.06 13.89
C LYS A 31 10.12 15.09 14.43
N GLY A 32 9.52 14.85 15.61
CA GLY A 32 8.50 15.71 16.21
C GLY A 32 7.21 15.83 15.38
N LYS A 33 7.02 14.99 14.35
CA LYS A 33 5.86 14.99 13.46
C LYS A 33 5.68 13.63 12.79
N VAL A 34 4.46 13.33 12.34
CA VAL A 34 4.17 12.10 11.61
C VAL A 34 4.79 12.15 10.23
N VAL A 35 5.83 11.34 10.01
CA VAL A 35 6.57 11.20 8.73
C VAL A 35 6.59 9.76 8.19
N ALA A 36 6.21 8.78 9.02
CA ALA A 36 6.12 7.38 8.65
C ALA A 36 4.78 6.79 9.10
N GLY A 37 4.18 6.01 8.22
CA GLY A 37 3.06 5.12 8.55
C GLY A 37 3.58 3.74 8.93
N GLY A 38 2.80 3.02 9.73
CA GLY A 38 3.05 1.62 10.08
C GLY A 38 1.78 0.79 9.88
N SER A 39 0.97 1.12 8.87
CA SER A 39 -0.25 0.36 8.58
C SER A 39 0.01 -0.64 7.45
N THR A 40 -0.28 -1.90 7.71
CA THR A 40 -0.11 -3.04 6.80
C THR A 40 -1.10 -3.00 5.63
N ILE A 41 -0.90 -3.84 4.63
CA ILE A 41 -1.85 -4.01 3.51
C ILE A 41 -3.25 -4.39 4.04
N SER A 42 -3.33 -5.29 5.02
CA SER A 42 -4.61 -5.75 5.60
C SER A 42 -5.34 -4.64 6.34
N GLN A 43 -4.60 -3.82 7.10
CA GLN A 43 -5.16 -2.62 7.75
C GLN A 43 -5.66 -1.60 6.74
N GLN A 44 -4.91 -1.38 5.67
CA GLN A 44 -5.32 -0.48 4.60
C GLN A 44 -6.54 -1.02 3.85
N LEU A 45 -6.64 -2.33 3.62
CA LEU A 45 -7.80 -2.98 3.03
C LEU A 45 -9.05 -2.79 3.91
N ALA A 46 -8.94 -3.07 5.22
CA ALA A 46 -10.03 -2.85 6.18
C ALA A 46 -10.55 -1.40 6.12
N LYS A 47 -9.63 -0.43 6.13
CA LYS A 47 -9.94 0.99 6.02
C LYS A 47 -10.65 1.33 4.70
N ASN A 48 -10.14 0.86 3.57
CA ASN A 48 -10.64 1.27 2.25
C ASN A 48 -11.98 0.58 1.88
N LEU A 49 -12.22 -0.63 2.39
CA LEU A 49 -13.41 -1.40 2.03
C LEU A 49 -14.62 -1.07 2.91
N LEU A 50 -14.41 -0.82 4.21
CA LEU A 50 -15.50 -0.86 5.19
C LEU A 50 -15.63 0.39 6.07
N LEU A 51 -14.66 1.31 6.06
CA LEU A 51 -14.62 2.42 7.00
C LEU A 51 -14.65 3.79 6.32
N SER A 52 -15.20 4.77 7.02
CA SER A 52 -15.16 6.15 6.57
C SER A 52 -13.72 6.72 6.57
N PRO A 53 -13.43 7.74 5.75
CA PRO A 53 -12.12 8.41 5.74
C PRO A 53 -11.79 9.19 7.02
N THR A 54 -12.73 9.27 7.97
CA THR A 54 -12.62 10.07 9.20
C THR A 54 -11.49 9.58 10.09
N LYS A 55 -10.56 10.46 10.47
CA LYS A 55 -9.45 10.08 11.35
C LYS A 55 -9.87 10.20 12.82
N SER A 56 -10.15 9.07 13.46
CA SER A 56 -10.40 8.99 14.91
C SER A 56 -9.80 7.71 15.51
N VAL A 57 -9.57 7.73 16.83
CA VAL A 57 -9.09 6.57 17.59
C VAL A 57 -10.11 5.43 17.53
N LEU A 58 -11.40 5.74 17.68
CA LEU A 58 -12.49 4.76 17.55
C LEU A 58 -12.45 4.07 16.18
N ARG A 59 -12.35 4.85 15.10
CA ARG A 59 -12.24 4.32 13.73
C ARG A 59 -10.98 3.48 13.52
N LYS A 60 -9.88 3.78 14.23
CA LYS A 60 -8.67 2.94 14.22
C LYS A 60 -8.86 1.64 15.01
N GLY A 61 -9.68 1.64 16.06
CA GLY A 61 -10.09 0.43 16.78
C GLY A 61 -10.95 -0.49 15.91
N GLU A 62 -11.94 0.07 15.20
CA GLU A 62 -12.75 -0.67 14.23
C GLU A 62 -11.88 -1.29 13.12
N GLU A 63 -10.94 -0.51 12.58
CA GLU A 63 -9.97 -1.00 11.58
C GLU A 63 -9.18 -2.19 12.12
N ALA A 64 -8.73 -2.14 13.37
CA ALA A 64 -7.97 -3.23 13.97
C ALA A 64 -8.81 -4.51 14.09
N ILE A 65 -10.06 -4.41 14.55
CA ILE A 65 -10.98 -5.55 14.65
C ILE A 65 -11.22 -6.16 13.26
N ILE A 66 -11.54 -5.34 12.27
CA ILE A 66 -11.78 -5.80 10.90
C ILE A 66 -10.53 -6.45 10.30
N THR A 67 -9.34 -5.90 10.57
CA THR A 67 -8.07 -6.47 10.12
C THR A 67 -7.89 -7.90 10.63
N VAL A 68 -8.18 -8.14 11.91
CA VAL A 68 -8.15 -9.49 12.50
C VAL A 68 -9.13 -10.42 11.77
N TRP A 69 -10.36 -9.97 11.53
CA TRP A 69 -11.33 -10.78 10.79
C TRP A 69 -10.89 -11.11 9.36
N ILE A 70 -10.29 -10.16 8.65
CA ILE A 70 -9.77 -10.37 7.30
C ILE A 70 -8.69 -11.46 7.31
N GLU A 71 -7.72 -11.37 8.22
CA GLU A 71 -6.59 -12.31 8.30
C GLU A 71 -7.01 -13.71 8.79
N LEU A 72 -8.06 -13.81 9.60
CA LEU A 72 -8.61 -15.10 10.02
C LEU A 72 -9.41 -15.81 8.91
N LEU A 73 -10.05 -15.04 8.02
CA LEU A 73 -11.00 -15.57 7.04
C LEU A 73 -10.38 -15.76 5.65
N TRP A 74 -9.38 -14.94 5.28
CA TRP A 74 -8.79 -14.94 3.95
C TRP A 74 -7.30 -15.24 4.01
N ASP A 75 -6.81 -16.02 3.04
CA ASP A 75 -5.38 -16.19 2.85
C ASP A 75 -4.71 -14.92 2.30
N LYS A 76 -3.37 -14.85 2.42
CA LYS A 76 -2.57 -13.70 2.00
C LYS A 76 -2.74 -13.34 0.53
N ARG A 77 -2.91 -14.35 -0.33
CA ARG A 77 -3.13 -14.16 -1.76
C ARG A 77 -4.45 -13.46 -2.02
N ARG A 78 -5.53 -13.89 -1.36
CA ARG A 78 -6.85 -13.29 -1.46
C ARG A 78 -6.87 -11.86 -0.92
N ILE A 79 -6.23 -11.62 0.23
CA ILE A 79 -6.10 -10.29 0.80
C ILE A 79 -5.42 -9.34 -0.20
N LEU A 80 -4.29 -9.76 -0.76
CA LEU A 80 -3.55 -8.96 -1.74
C LEU A 80 -4.37 -8.71 -3.01
N GLU A 81 -5.03 -9.74 -3.54
CA GLU A 81 -5.88 -9.63 -4.73
C GLU A 81 -6.99 -8.58 -4.52
N VAL A 82 -7.73 -8.67 -3.41
CA VAL A 82 -8.80 -7.73 -3.11
C VAL A 82 -8.25 -6.33 -2.87
N TYR A 83 -7.15 -6.21 -2.13
CA TYR A 83 -6.46 -4.93 -1.93
C TYR A 83 -6.14 -4.25 -3.27
N LEU A 84 -5.48 -4.97 -4.19
CA LEU A 84 -5.09 -4.42 -5.49
C LEU A 84 -6.28 -3.97 -6.34
N ASN A 85 -7.46 -4.56 -6.14
CA ASN A 85 -8.69 -4.22 -6.87
C ASN A 85 -9.50 -3.08 -6.22
N VAL A 86 -9.37 -2.86 -4.91
CA VAL A 86 -10.18 -1.88 -4.17
C VAL A 86 -9.47 -0.56 -3.97
N VAL A 87 -8.14 -0.53 -3.92
CA VAL A 87 -7.41 0.73 -3.69
C VAL A 87 -7.53 1.70 -4.87
N GLU A 88 -7.58 3.00 -4.53
CA GLU A 88 -7.53 4.09 -5.49
C GLU A 88 -6.07 4.32 -5.93
N TRP A 89 -5.78 4.16 -7.22
CA TRP A 89 -4.46 4.35 -7.83
C TRP A 89 -4.28 5.75 -8.44
N GLY A 90 -5.38 6.47 -8.62
CA GLY A 90 -5.48 7.76 -9.30
C GLY A 90 -6.84 8.39 -9.07
N ASP A 91 -7.06 9.62 -9.50
CA ASP A 91 -8.35 10.30 -9.30
C ASP A 91 -9.51 9.53 -9.99
N GLY A 92 -10.31 8.81 -9.21
CA GLY A 92 -11.39 7.96 -9.72
C GLY A 92 -10.92 6.63 -10.35
N VAL A 93 -9.69 6.20 -10.09
CA VAL A 93 -9.10 5.00 -10.71
C VAL A 93 -8.95 3.90 -9.66
N PHE A 94 -9.88 2.96 -9.64
CA PHE A 94 -9.91 1.87 -8.67
C PHE A 94 -9.49 0.56 -9.31
N GLY A 95 -8.53 -0.11 -8.69
CA GLY A 95 -8.02 -1.40 -9.15
C GLY A 95 -6.79 -1.34 -10.05
N ALA A 96 -5.89 -2.31 -9.87
CA ALA A 96 -4.61 -2.38 -10.56
C ALA A 96 -4.75 -2.52 -12.08
N GLU A 97 -5.76 -3.26 -12.57
CA GLU A 97 -6.05 -3.36 -14.01
C GLU A 97 -6.46 -2.01 -14.59
N ALA A 98 -7.37 -1.28 -13.92
CA ALA A 98 -7.77 0.04 -14.38
C ALA A 98 -6.59 1.03 -14.39
N ALA A 99 -5.71 0.94 -13.38
CA ALA A 99 -4.49 1.73 -13.33
C ALA A 99 -3.53 1.40 -14.48
N ALA A 100 -3.25 0.11 -14.73
CA ALA A 100 -2.38 -0.33 -15.81
C ALA A 100 -2.87 0.18 -17.19
N ARG A 101 -4.18 0.09 -17.43
CA ARG A 101 -4.82 0.59 -18.65
C ARG A 101 -4.71 2.10 -18.76
N ARG A 102 -4.98 2.84 -17.69
CA ARG A 102 -4.94 4.30 -17.68
C ARG A 102 -3.55 4.85 -17.94
N TYR A 103 -2.53 4.35 -17.22
CA TYR A 103 -1.21 4.97 -17.23
C TYR A 103 -0.28 4.42 -18.30
N TYR A 104 -0.50 3.19 -18.75
CA TYR A 104 0.42 2.50 -19.67
C TYR A 104 -0.26 1.79 -20.84
N SER A 105 -1.60 1.81 -20.93
CA SER A 105 -2.36 1.17 -22.01
C SER A 105 -2.11 -0.33 -22.17
N VAL A 106 -1.71 -1.01 -21.09
CA VAL A 106 -1.48 -2.47 -21.03
C VAL A 106 -2.37 -3.11 -19.96
N SER A 107 -2.48 -4.44 -19.96
CA SER A 107 -3.09 -5.14 -18.81
C SER A 107 -2.14 -5.12 -17.60
N ALA A 108 -2.68 -5.31 -16.39
CA ALA A 108 -1.88 -5.40 -15.17
C ALA A 108 -0.86 -6.54 -15.24
N ALA A 109 -1.21 -7.65 -15.90
CA ALA A 109 -0.31 -8.79 -16.11
C ALA A 109 0.87 -8.47 -17.06
N GLN A 110 0.77 -7.41 -17.86
CA GLN A 110 1.80 -6.97 -18.80
C GLN A 110 2.67 -5.83 -18.25
N LEU A 111 2.44 -5.39 -17.01
CA LEU A 111 3.25 -4.34 -16.40
C LEU A 111 4.70 -4.79 -16.24
N GLY A 112 5.63 -3.97 -16.75
CA GLY A 112 7.04 -4.11 -16.44
C GLY A 112 7.35 -3.75 -14.98
N ALA A 113 8.51 -4.18 -14.49
CA ALA A 113 8.92 -3.95 -13.10
C ALA A 113 8.91 -2.45 -12.72
N GLU A 114 9.42 -1.58 -13.60
CA GLU A 114 9.43 -0.13 -13.34
C GLU A 114 8.02 0.46 -13.31
N GLN A 115 7.14 0.05 -14.23
CA GLN A 115 5.76 0.52 -14.28
C GLN A 115 5.00 0.12 -13.01
N ALA A 116 5.15 -1.13 -12.58
CA ALA A 116 4.56 -1.64 -11.34
C ALA A 116 5.13 -0.93 -10.09
N ALA A 117 6.44 -0.70 -10.04
CA ALA A 117 7.07 0.05 -8.96
C ALA A 117 6.57 1.49 -8.88
N ARG A 118 6.45 2.18 -10.01
CA ARG A 118 5.95 3.55 -10.08
C ARG A 118 4.51 3.66 -9.61
N LEU A 119 3.64 2.74 -10.04
CA LEU A 119 2.26 2.67 -9.54
C LEU A 119 2.22 2.43 -8.03
N ALA A 120 3.04 1.51 -7.51
CA ALA A 120 3.11 1.27 -6.07
C ALA A 120 3.54 2.52 -5.29
N VAL A 121 4.47 3.33 -5.81
CA VAL A 121 4.89 4.60 -5.18
C VAL A 121 3.76 5.63 -5.14
N MET A 122 2.76 5.54 -6.02
CA MET A 122 1.62 6.47 -6.04
C MET A 122 0.59 6.20 -4.93
N LEU A 123 0.45 4.94 -4.47
CA LEU A 123 -0.61 4.51 -3.53
C LEU A 123 -0.76 5.36 -2.25
N PRO A 124 0.31 5.89 -1.61
CA PRO A 124 0.14 6.70 -0.41
C PRO A 124 -0.62 8.03 -0.64
N ALA A 125 -0.57 8.58 -1.85
CA ALA A 125 -1.26 9.82 -2.21
C ALA A 125 -1.52 9.91 -3.73
N PRO A 126 -2.40 9.04 -4.28
CA PRO A 126 -2.55 8.83 -5.72
C PRO A 126 -2.87 10.12 -6.48
N ARG A 127 -3.88 10.87 -6.01
CA ARG A 127 -4.31 12.15 -6.59
C ARG A 127 -3.23 13.23 -6.62
N ARG A 128 -2.26 13.16 -5.70
CA ARG A 128 -1.12 14.09 -5.64
C ARG A 128 -0.04 13.66 -6.62
N TYR A 129 0.34 12.39 -6.58
CA TYR A 129 1.46 11.88 -7.36
C TYR A 129 1.14 11.74 -8.85
N GLU A 130 -0.12 11.50 -9.22
CA GLU A 130 -0.57 11.47 -10.62
C GLU A 130 -0.36 12.81 -11.34
N ARG A 131 -0.37 13.96 -10.62
CA ARG A 131 -0.15 15.28 -11.25
C ARG A 131 1.26 15.46 -11.79
N ASN A 132 2.24 14.73 -11.22
CA ASN A 132 3.63 14.76 -11.68
C ASN A 132 4.33 13.41 -11.41
N PRO A 133 3.99 12.37 -12.20
CA PRO A 133 4.42 10.99 -11.96
C PRO A 133 5.92 10.77 -12.25
N TYR A 134 6.58 11.74 -12.89
CA TYR A 134 8.00 11.72 -13.25
C TYR A 134 8.85 12.74 -12.48
N SER A 135 8.32 13.30 -11.39
CA SER A 135 9.11 14.16 -10.51
C SER A 135 10.35 13.44 -9.95
N ALA A 136 11.39 14.20 -9.59
CA ALA A 136 12.61 13.63 -9.00
C ALA A 136 12.33 12.75 -7.77
N TYR A 137 11.36 13.15 -6.94
CA TYR A 137 10.90 12.34 -5.82
C TYR A 137 10.33 10.99 -6.26
N MET A 138 9.42 10.99 -7.26
CA MET A 138 8.81 9.75 -7.77
C MET A 138 9.86 8.83 -8.39
N ASN A 139 10.78 9.37 -9.19
CA ASN A 139 11.84 8.58 -9.80
C ASN A 139 12.77 7.96 -8.75
N GLY A 140 13.21 8.75 -7.76
CA GLY A 140 14.06 8.24 -6.67
C GLY A 140 13.38 7.16 -5.84
N ARG A 141 12.09 7.33 -5.52
CA ARG A 141 11.31 6.32 -4.80
C ARG A 141 11.05 5.07 -5.65
N THR A 142 10.79 5.22 -6.95
CA THR A 142 10.61 4.09 -7.88
C THR A 142 11.87 3.24 -7.94
N GLY A 143 13.05 3.87 -8.07
CA GLY A 143 14.34 3.17 -8.03
C GLY A 143 14.59 2.42 -6.72
N LEU A 144 14.19 2.99 -5.58
CA LEU A 144 14.28 2.31 -4.28
C LEU A 144 13.33 1.11 -4.18
N ILE A 145 12.10 1.22 -4.70
CA ILE A 145 11.17 0.08 -4.70
C ILE A 145 11.65 -1.01 -5.64
N LEU A 146 12.15 -0.66 -6.82
CA LEU A 146 12.75 -1.60 -7.76
C LEU A 146 13.86 -2.44 -7.13
N SER A 147 14.78 -1.80 -6.38
CA SER A 147 15.87 -2.54 -5.73
C SER A 147 15.39 -3.45 -4.59
N ARG A 148 14.23 -3.15 -4.00
CA ARG A 148 13.62 -3.96 -2.94
C ARG A 148 12.70 -5.06 -3.45
N MET A 149 12.21 -4.96 -4.69
CA MET A 149 11.26 -5.92 -5.26
C MET A 149 11.79 -7.35 -5.29
N ALA A 150 13.09 -7.54 -5.49
CA ALA A 150 13.71 -8.87 -5.50
C ALA A 150 13.66 -9.59 -4.13
N GLY A 151 13.57 -8.84 -3.03
CA GLY A 151 13.47 -9.38 -1.68
C GLY A 151 12.05 -9.49 -1.14
N ALA A 152 11.04 -9.06 -1.91
CA ALA A 152 9.65 -9.15 -1.48
C ALA A 152 9.06 -10.49 -1.92
N GLU A 153 8.61 -11.27 -0.95
CA GLU A 153 7.92 -12.52 -1.20
C GLU A 153 6.46 -12.25 -1.60
N VAL A 154 5.95 -13.02 -2.58
CA VAL A 154 4.60 -12.89 -3.12
C VAL A 154 3.83 -14.18 -2.81
N PRO A 155 2.64 -14.10 -2.19
CA PRO A 155 1.82 -15.26 -1.83
C PRO A 155 1.13 -15.92 -3.04
#